data_AF-A0AA38CP49-F1
#
_entry.id   AF-A0AA38CP49-F1
#
_cell.length_a   1.000
_cell.length_b   1.000
_cell.length_c   1.000
_cell.angle_alpha   90.00
_cell.angle_beta   90.00
_cell.angle_gamma   90.00
#
_symmetry.space_group_name_H-M   'P 1'
#
loop_
_entity.id
_entity.type
_entity.pdbx_description
1 polymer ?
#
loop_
_entity_poly.entity_id
_entity_poly.type
_entity_poly.pdbx_seq_one_letter_code
_entity_poly.pdbx_strand_id
1 'polypeptide(L)'
;DFLNMYFQKMYKPVPLAYNLVLAMLWRHPENVDIEGVKVAHYCAAGSKPWRFTGKEENMEREDIKKLVSKWWEIYNDESLDLRSSERRADAENRSELQQITANAISKPTHVSPAPPAA
;
A
#
# COMPACT_ATOMS: atom_id res chain seq x y z
N ASP A 1 -1.01 14.03 -2.76
CA ASP A 1 -1.01 14.99 -3.89
C ASP A 1 0.32 15.22 -4.59
N PHE A 2 1.46 15.24 -3.89
CA PHE A 2 2.77 15.46 -4.53
C PHE A 2 3.01 14.59 -5.78
N LEU A 3 2.74 13.29 -5.72
CA LEU A 3 2.91 12.38 -6.86
C LEU A 3 1.97 12.72 -8.03
N ASN A 4 0.74 13.14 -7.74
CA ASN A 4 -0.20 13.57 -8.78
C ASN A 4 0.28 14.84 -9.48
N MET A 5 0.81 15.81 -8.74
CA MET A 5 1.40 17.03 -9.30
C MET A 5 2.64 16.71 -10.15
N TYR A 6 3.54 15.87 -9.63
CA TYR A 6 4.77 15.50 -10.31
C TYR A 6 4.49 14.74 -11.62
N PHE A 7 3.55 13.78 -11.60
CA PHE A 7 3.19 12.94 -12.75
C PHE A 7 1.98 13.44 -13.55
N GLN A 8 1.52 14.67 -13.34
CA GLN A 8 0.28 15.20 -13.91
C GLN A 8 0.15 15.01 -15.44
N LYS A 9 1.26 15.09 -16.18
CA LYS A 9 1.29 14.97 -17.66
C LYS A 9 1.39 13.52 -18.17
N MET A 10 1.65 12.56 -17.28
CA MET A 10 1.85 11.15 -17.62
C MET A 10 0.83 10.23 -16.94
N TYR A 11 -0.19 10.81 -16.29
CA TYR A 11 -1.20 10.06 -15.58
C TYR A 11 -1.92 9.07 -16.51
N LYS A 12 -2.04 7.83 -16.04
CA LYS A 12 -2.84 6.78 -16.67
C LYS A 12 -3.76 6.18 -15.61
N PRO A 13 -5.07 6.11 -15.84
CA PRO A 13 -5.99 5.54 -14.86
C PRO A 13 -5.70 4.05 -14.68
N VAL A 14 -5.62 3.62 -13.42
CA VAL A 14 -5.50 2.21 -13.06
C VAL A 14 -6.90 1.63 -12.99
N PRO A 15 -7.19 0.50 -13.67
CA PRO A 15 -8.50 -0.13 -13.58
C PRO A 15 -8.84 -0.52 -12.14
N LEU A 16 -10.12 -0.42 -11.77
CA LEU A 16 -10.58 -0.62 -10.40
C LEU A 16 -10.21 -2.01 -9.84
N ALA A 17 -10.20 -3.05 -10.69
CA ALA A 17 -9.79 -4.40 -10.32
C ALA A 17 -8.36 -4.48 -9.74
N TYR A 18 -7.45 -3.59 -10.13
CA TYR A 18 -6.06 -3.57 -9.65
C TYR A 18 -5.81 -2.58 -8.51
N ASN A 19 -6.82 -1.81 -8.10
CA ASN A 19 -6.73 -0.90 -6.97
C ASN A 19 -8.15 -0.56 -6.47
N LEU A 20 -8.85 -1.56 -5.92
CA LEU A 20 -10.19 -1.36 -5.39
C LEU A 20 -10.10 -0.53 -4.12
N VAL A 21 -10.33 0.77 -4.25
CA VAL A 21 -10.60 1.67 -3.13
C VAL A 21 -11.93 1.25 -2.52
N LEU A 22 -11.95 0.75 -1.28
CA LEU A 22 -13.15 0.12 -0.70
C LEU A 22 -14.41 0.99 -0.76
N ALA A 23 -14.27 2.31 -0.66
CA ALA A 23 -15.40 3.23 -0.76
C ALA A 23 -16.22 3.09 -2.06
N MET A 24 -15.64 2.52 -3.12
CA MET A 24 -16.37 2.23 -4.35
C MET A 24 -17.51 1.22 -4.14
N LEU A 25 -17.42 0.33 -3.15
CA LEU A 25 -18.43 -0.69 -2.85
C LEU A 25 -19.79 -0.09 -2.45
N TRP A 26 -19.81 1.12 -1.90
CA TRP A 26 -21.05 1.79 -1.47
C TRP A 26 -21.30 3.13 -2.16
N ARG A 27 -20.28 3.76 -2.76
CA ARG A 27 -20.45 5.00 -3.54
C ARG A 27 -20.86 4.73 -5.00
N HIS A 28 -20.34 3.65 -5.59
CA HIS A 28 -20.58 3.26 -6.98
C HIS A 28 -20.65 1.73 -7.11
N PRO A 29 -21.55 1.05 -6.37
CA PRO A 29 -21.65 -0.41 -6.35
C PRO A 29 -21.85 -1.01 -7.76
N GLU A 30 -22.51 -0.28 -8.66
CA GLU A 30 -22.75 -0.68 -10.05
C GLU A 30 -21.46 -0.86 -10.87
N ASN A 31 -20.35 -0.26 -10.43
CA ASN A 31 -19.06 -0.31 -11.12
C ASN A 31 -18.09 -1.33 -10.50
N VAL A 32 -18.53 -2.08 -9.48
CA VAL A 32 -17.67 -3.04 -8.77
C VAL A 32 -18.09 -4.47 -9.06
N ASP A 33 -17.24 -5.18 -9.80
CA ASP A 33 -17.23 -6.64 -9.82
C ASP A 33 -16.23 -7.14 -8.77
N ILE A 34 -16.74 -7.58 -7.60
CA ILE A 34 -15.91 -8.09 -6.49
C ILE A 34 -15.12 -9.34 -6.88
N GLU A 35 -15.66 -10.19 -7.74
CA GLU A 35 -15.01 -11.46 -8.10
C GLU A 35 -13.82 -11.22 -9.03
N GLY A 36 -13.91 -10.19 -9.87
CA GLY A 36 -12.82 -9.73 -10.74
C GLY A 36 -11.72 -8.91 -10.04
N VAL A 37 -11.86 -8.58 -8.76
CA VAL A 37 -10.88 -7.76 -8.01
C VAL A 37 -9.63 -8.57 -7.69
N LYS A 38 -8.48 -7.99 -8.04
CA LYS A 38 -7.14 -8.55 -7.81
C LYS A 38 -6.43 -7.91 -6.64
N VAL A 39 -6.67 -6.62 -6.38
CA VAL A 39 -6.05 -5.88 -5.28
C VAL A 39 -7.09 -5.01 -4.57
N ALA A 40 -7.23 -5.21 -3.26
CA ALA A 40 -8.08 -4.41 -2.39
C ALA A 40 -7.26 -3.38 -1.60
N HIS A 41 -7.72 -2.13 -1.58
CA HIS A 41 -7.11 -1.03 -0.85
C HIS A 41 -7.98 -0.62 0.33
N TYR A 42 -7.58 -1.08 1.52
CA TYR A 42 -8.21 -0.78 2.81
C TYR A 42 -7.90 0.66 3.28
N CYS A 43 -8.47 1.67 2.62
CA CYS A 43 -8.20 3.09 2.90
C CYS A 43 -9.24 3.78 3.79
N ALA A 44 -10.43 3.19 3.96
CA ALA A 44 -11.50 3.77 4.77
C ALA A 44 -11.25 3.58 6.27
N ALA A 45 -11.83 4.43 7.11
CA ALA A 45 -11.82 4.24 8.56
C ALA A 45 -12.45 2.87 8.91
N GLY A 46 -11.89 2.16 9.90
CA GLY A 46 -12.33 0.82 10.28
C GLY A 46 -11.94 -0.31 9.31
N SER A 47 -11.52 0.01 8.08
CA SER A 47 -11.30 -1.01 7.05
C SER A 47 -10.01 -1.82 7.19
N LYS A 48 -9.05 -1.38 8.01
CA LYS A 48 -7.78 -2.10 8.17
C LYS A 48 -8.06 -3.50 8.74
N PRO A 49 -7.73 -4.60 8.03
CA PRO A 49 -8.17 -5.95 8.42
C PRO A 49 -7.74 -6.35 9.84
N TRP A 50 -6.52 -6.00 10.24
CA TRP A 50 -5.96 -6.26 11.57
C TRP A 50 -6.56 -5.40 12.70
N ARG A 51 -7.44 -4.45 12.38
CA ARG A 51 -8.21 -3.62 13.34
C ARG A 51 -9.70 -3.62 13.04
N PHE A 52 -10.17 -4.58 12.24
CA PHE A 52 -11.55 -4.60 11.79
C PHE A 52 -12.48 -4.92 12.96
N THR A 53 -13.42 -4.01 13.24
CA THR A 53 -14.45 -4.20 14.28
C THR A 53 -15.85 -4.39 13.71
N GLY A 54 -16.06 -3.99 12.45
CA GLY A 54 -17.37 -3.99 11.79
C GLY A 54 -18.33 -2.91 12.27
N LYS A 55 -17.89 -1.96 13.12
CA LYS A 55 -18.75 -0.93 13.72
C LYS A 55 -18.70 0.42 13.00
N GLU A 56 -17.61 0.68 12.28
CA GLU A 56 -17.46 1.91 11.50
C GLU A 56 -18.39 1.91 10.29
N GLU A 57 -18.64 3.10 9.73
CA GLU A 57 -19.61 3.30 8.66
C GLU A 57 -19.35 2.37 7.45
N ASN A 58 -20.38 1.65 7.02
CA ASN A 58 -20.37 0.69 5.92
C ASN A 58 -19.54 -0.58 6.18
N MET A 59 -18.90 -0.74 7.36
CA MET A 59 -18.08 -1.92 7.67
C MET A 59 -18.92 -3.15 8.01
N GLU A 60 -20.23 -2.99 8.23
CA GLU A 60 -21.17 -4.07 8.47
C GLU A 60 -21.48 -4.91 7.22
N ARG A 61 -21.06 -4.46 6.03
CA ARG A 61 -21.36 -5.10 4.74
C ARG A 61 -20.64 -6.44 4.56
N GLU A 62 -21.33 -7.38 3.92
CA GLU A 62 -20.83 -8.74 3.70
C GLU A 62 -19.67 -8.82 2.70
N ASP A 63 -19.65 -7.95 1.70
CA ASP A 63 -18.54 -7.85 0.75
C ASP A 63 -17.22 -7.46 1.43
N ILE A 64 -17.27 -6.50 2.36
CA ILE A 64 -16.11 -6.09 3.15
C ILE A 64 -15.67 -7.21 4.09
N LYS A 65 -16.60 -7.84 4.81
CA LYS A 65 -16.29 -8.98 5.69
C LYS A 65 -15.59 -10.10 4.93
N LYS A 66 -16.06 -10.42 3.72
CA LYS A 66 -15.43 -11.43 2.84
C LYS A 66 -13.98 -11.06 2.49
N LEU A 67 -13.70 -9.79 2.18
CA LEU A 67 -12.33 -9.33 1.92
C LEU A 67 -11.44 -9.40 3.17
N VAL A 68 -11.96 -9.02 4.33
CA VAL A 68 -11.26 -9.10 5.61
C VAL A 68 -10.96 -10.56 5.98
N SER A 69 -11.90 -11.48 5.78
CA SER A 69 -11.69 -12.92 6.00
C SER A 69 -10.57 -13.46 5.12
N LYS A 70 -10.56 -13.17 3.82
CA LYS A 70 -9.47 -13.56 2.91
C LYS A 70 -8.11 -13.02 3.37
N TRP A 71 -8.07 -11.79 3.88
CA TRP A 71 -6.84 -11.22 4.42
C TRP A 71 -6.32 -12.02 5.62
N TRP A 72 -7.21 -12.39 6.55
CA TRP A 72 -6.86 -13.20 7.71
C TRP A 72 -6.47 -14.63 7.35
N GLU A 73 -7.13 -15.24 6.35
CA GLU A 73 -6.74 -16.55 5.81
C GLU A 73 -5.29 -16.53 5.33
N ILE A 74 -4.89 -15.50 4.58
CA ILE A 74 -3.50 -15.34 4.11
C ILE A 74 -2.55 -15.03 5.28
N TYR A 75 -2.93 -14.13 6.19
CA TYR A 75 -2.07 -13.74 7.30
C TYR A 75 -1.79 -14.91 8.27
N ASN A 76 -2.77 -15.79 8.48
CA ASN A 76 -2.65 -16.95 9.35
C ASN A 76 -2.07 -18.19 8.63
N ASP A 77 -1.73 -18.07 7.34
CA ASP A 77 -1.07 -19.14 6.60
C ASP A 77 0.42 -19.18 6.96
N GLU A 78 0.76 -20.01 7.95
CA GLU A 78 2.14 -20.24 8.40
C GLU A 78 3.07 -20.73 7.27
N SER A 79 2.54 -21.27 6.17
CA SER A 79 3.38 -21.67 5.03
C SER A 79 4.01 -20.49 4.30
N LEU A 80 3.42 -19.29 4.47
CA LEU A 80 3.93 -18.01 3.97
C LEU A 80 4.90 -17.33 4.95
N ASP A 81 5.10 -17.90 6.14
CA ASP A 81 6.05 -17.34 7.10
C ASP A 81 7.47 -17.36 6.53
N LEU A 82 8.15 -16.24 6.69
CA LEU A 82 9.53 -16.07 6.27
C LEU A 82 10.42 -17.10 6.99
N ARG A 83 11.07 -18.00 6.25
CA ARG A 83 11.86 -19.09 6.84
C ARG A 83 13.08 -18.54 7.54
N SER A 84 13.64 -19.28 8.50
CA SER A 84 14.81 -18.83 9.27
C SER A 84 16.04 -18.52 8.41
N SER A 85 16.25 -19.25 7.31
CA SER A 85 17.31 -18.98 6.33
C SER A 85 17.07 -17.68 5.57
N GLU A 86 15.81 -17.41 5.21
CA GLU A 86 15.40 -16.20 4.49
C GLU A 86 15.42 -14.99 5.42
N ARG A 87 15.01 -15.15 6.70
CA ARG A 87 15.13 -14.14 7.75
C ARG A 87 16.56 -13.62 7.93
N ARG A 88 17.56 -14.51 7.85
CA ARG A 88 18.98 -14.13 7.96
C ARG A 88 19.44 -13.34 6.74
N ALA A 89 19.11 -13.82 5.53
CA ALA A 89 19.41 -13.12 4.28
C ALA A 89 18.73 -11.74 4.21
N ASP A 90 17.48 -11.62 4.65
CA ASP A 90 16.75 -10.35 4.71
C ASP A 90 17.33 -9.38 5.73
N ALA A 91 17.79 -9.88 6.87
CA ALA A 91 18.45 -9.05 7.88
C ALA A 91 19.80 -8.50 7.37
N GLU A 92 20.57 -9.33 6.68
CA GLU A 92 21.83 -8.94 6.02
C GLU A 92 21.57 -7.87 4.93
N ASN A 93 20.61 -8.11 4.03
CA ASN A 93 20.22 -7.15 3.00
C ASN A 93 19.70 -5.83 3.58
N ARG A 94 18.90 -5.87 4.65
CA ARG A 94 18.43 -4.64 5.33
C ARG A 94 19.58 -3.85 5.95
N SER A 95 20.55 -4.55 6.54
CA SER A 95 21.77 -3.92 7.08
C SER A 95 22.56 -3.22 5.98
N GLU A 96 22.75 -3.87 4.82
CA GLU A 96 23.42 -3.28 3.66
C GLU A 96 22.69 -2.05 3.12
N LEU A 97 21.36 -2.13 2.94
CA LEU A 97 20.54 -0.99 2.50
C LEU A 97 20.60 0.19 3.47
N GLN A 98 20.59 -0.07 4.78
CA GLN A 98 20.77 0.97 5.80
C GLN A 98 22.16 1.60 5.71
N GLN A 99 23.20 0.80 5.52
CA GLN A 99 24.57 1.28 5.32
C GLN A 99 24.70 2.16 4.07
N ILE A 100 24.09 1.73 2.95
CA ILE A 100 24.06 2.48 1.69
C ILE A 100 23.32 3.81 1.87
N THR A 101 22.16 3.78 2.54
CA THR A 101 21.35 4.98 2.79
C THR A 101 22.08 5.97 3.69
N ALA A 102 22.73 5.48 4.76
CA ALA A 102 23.55 6.31 5.64
C ALA A 102 24.75 6.94 4.91
N ASN A 103 25.40 6.19 4.01
CA ASN A 103 26.52 6.66 3.19
C ASN A 103 26.11 7.66 2.11
N ALA A 104 24.88 7.58 1.59
CA ALA A 104 24.33 8.55 0.65
C ALA A 104 23.98 9.89 1.32
N ILE A 105 23.58 9.85 2.60
CA ILE A 105 23.25 11.04 3.39
C ILE A 105 24.50 11.74 3.93
N SER A 106 25.58 10.98 4.21
CA SER A 106 26.81 11.53 4.80
C SER A 106 27.79 12.14 3.80
N LYS A 107 27.59 11.98 2.48
CA LYS A 107 28.34 12.73 1.48
C LYS A 107 27.70 14.11 1.30
N PRO A 108 28.38 15.22 1.65
CA PRO A 108 27.89 16.54 1.33
C PRO A 108 27.99 16.71 -0.19
N THR A 109 26.86 16.64 -0.88
CA THR A 109 26.73 17.22 -2.22
C THR A 109 27.03 18.71 -2.07
N HIS A 110 28.11 19.16 -2.69
CA HIS A 110 28.46 20.57 -2.75
C HIS A 110 27.32 21.32 -3.46
N VAL A 111 26.41 21.90 -2.68
CA VAL A 111 25.31 22.70 -3.23
C VAL A 111 25.89 24.04 -3.61
N SER A 112 26.22 24.23 -4.89
CA SER A 112 26.54 25.57 -5.40
C SER A 112 25.27 26.43 -5.30
N PRO A 113 25.35 27.65 -4.70
CA PRO A 113 24.19 28.52 -4.61
C PRO A 113 23.74 28.93 -6.01
N ALA A 114 22.42 28.91 -6.22
CA ALA A 114 21.81 29.39 -7.46
C ALA A 114 22.14 30.88 -7.66
N PRO A 115 22.52 31.31 -8.88
CA PRO A 115 22.78 32.73 -9.15
C PRO A 115 21.49 33.54 -8.98
N PRO A 116 21.58 34.78 -8.48
CA PRO A 116 20.41 35.63 -8.26
C PRO A 116 19.79 36.04 -9.60
N ALA A 117 18.46 36.01 -9.66
CA ALA A 117 17.68 36.45 -10.80
C ALA A 117 17.85 37.96 -11.00
N ALA A 118 18.14 38.37 -12.25
CA ALA A 118 18.16 39.76 -12.71
C ALA A 118 16.80 40.16 -13.29
#